data_AF-A0A0N4XS31-F1
#
_entry.id   AF-A0A0N4XS31-F1
#
_cell.length_a   1.000
_cell.length_b   1.000
_cell.length_c   1.000
_cell.angle_alpha   90.00
_cell.angle_beta   90.00
_cell.angle_gamma   90.00
#
_symmetry.space_group_name_H-M   'P 1'
#
loop_
_entity.id
_entity.type
_entity.pdbx_description
1 polymer ?
#
loop_
_entity_poly.entity_id
_entity_poly.type
_entity_poly.pdbx_seq_one_letter_code
_entity_poly.pdbx_strand_id
1 'polypeptide(L)'
;MIDAIKVVHDLGLVHGNIRPSSILVAGPHERDIVRLFGFQFCSEHPPASNDRDQIGYPLDKFTARGLHKGERAAPKHDFEMYLYLVGFYPYY
;
A
#
# COMPACT_ATOMS: atom_id res chain seq x y z
N MET A 1 -4.99 -2.25 -10.98
CA MET A 1 -4.52 -2.14 -9.58
C MET A 1 -3.16 -2.80 -9.38
N ILE A 2 -3.04 -4.11 -9.63
CA ILE A 2 -1.74 -4.82 -9.53
C ILE A 2 -0.65 -4.13 -10.35
N ASP A 3 -0.95 -3.69 -11.58
CA ASP A 3 0.03 -3.00 -12.43
C ASP A 3 0.50 -1.67 -11.83
N ALA A 4 -0.39 -0.93 -11.15
CA ALA A 4 0.00 0.30 -10.45
C ALA A 4 0.93 0.01 -9.27
N ILE A 5 0.67 -1.05 -8.50
CA ILE A 5 1.54 -1.50 -7.41
C ILE A 5 2.91 -1.92 -7.96
N LYS A 6 2.95 -2.66 -9.06
CA LYS A 6 4.20 -3.06 -9.73
C LYS A 6 5.01 -1.84 -10.16
N VAL A 7 4.39 -0.85 -10.81
CA VAL A 7 5.08 0.38 -11.21
C VAL A 7 5.67 1.10 -10.01
N VAL A 8 4.95 1.19 -8.88
CA VAL A 8 5.49 1.77 -7.63
C VAL A 8 6.73 0.98 -7.16
N HIS A 9 6.67 -0.35 -7.17
CA HIS A 9 7.78 -1.20 -6.74
C HIS A 9 8.99 -1.15 -7.69
N ASP A 10 8.75 -1.06 -9.00
CA ASP A 10 9.80 -0.92 -10.02
C ASP A 10 10.55 0.43 -9.90
N LEU A 11 9.91 1.45 -9.32
CA LEU A 11 10.55 2.72 -8.96
C LEU A 11 11.35 2.66 -7.65
N GLY A 12 11.45 1.48 -7.01
CA GLY A 12 12.09 1.32 -5.71
C GLY A 12 11.26 1.91 -4.56
N LEU A 13 9.96 2.08 -4.76
CA LEU A 13 9.05 2.65 -3.76
C LEU A 13 8.10 1.57 -3.22
N VAL A 14 7.54 1.82 -2.04
CA VAL A 14 6.45 1.05 -1.44
C VAL A 14 5.36 2.05 -1.10
N HIS A 15 4.12 1.76 -1.48
CA HIS A 15 2.99 2.68 -1.22
C HIS A 15 2.68 2.77 0.27
N GLY A 16 2.75 1.63 0.98
CA GLY A 16 2.65 1.56 2.44
C GLY A 16 1.24 1.73 3.00
N ASN A 17 0.22 1.83 2.14
CA ASN A 17 -1.16 2.12 2.55
C ASN A 17 -2.20 1.73 1.49
N ILE A 18 -2.12 0.51 0.98
CA ILE A 18 -3.11 -0.01 0.02
C ILE A 18 -4.42 -0.32 0.76
N ARG A 19 -5.49 0.42 0.48
CA ARG A 19 -6.80 0.31 1.14
C ARG A 19 -7.93 0.87 0.28
N PRO A 20 -9.21 0.64 0.62
CA PRO A 20 -10.32 1.17 -0.18
C PRO A 20 -10.22 2.68 -0.45
N SER A 21 -9.82 3.47 0.56
CA SER A 21 -9.68 4.93 0.40
C SER A 21 -8.46 5.38 -0.42
N SER A 22 -7.52 4.48 -0.73
CA SER A 22 -6.37 4.75 -1.62
C SER A 22 -6.71 4.51 -3.10
N ILE A 23 -7.94 4.10 -3.41
CA ILE A 23 -8.35 3.67 -4.74
C ILE A 23 -9.47 4.58 -5.21
N LEU A 24 -9.17 5.35 -6.25
CA LEU A 24 -10.15 6.20 -6.91
C LEU A 24 -10.66 5.49 -8.14
N VAL A 25 -11.97 5.36 -8.24
CA VAL A 25 -12.66 4.96 -9.47
C VAL A 25 -13.01 6.25 -10.21
N ALA A 26 -12.69 6.32 -11.49
CA ALA A 26 -13.01 7.50 -12.29
C ALA A 26 -14.53 7.67 -12.45
N GLY A 27 -14.93 8.79 -13.06
CA GLY A 27 -16.32 9.21 -13.14
C GLY A 27 -17.25 8.19 -13.83
N PRO A 28 -18.57 8.45 -13.87
CA PRO A 28 -19.57 7.50 -14.37
C PRO A 28 -19.32 6.96 -15.78
N HIS A 29 -18.57 7.69 -16.61
CA HIS A 29 -18.22 7.35 -18.00
C HIS A 29 -16.87 6.64 -18.15
N GLU A 30 -16.10 6.46 -17.07
CA GLU A 30 -14.75 5.89 -17.06
C GLU A 30 -14.58 4.84 -15.95
N ARG A 31 -15.63 4.06 -15.66
CA ARG A 31 -15.63 3.13 -14.51
C ARG A 31 -14.50 2.09 -14.51
N ASP A 32 -13.91 1.83 -15.67
CA ASP A 32 -12.81 0.88 -15.85
C ASP A 32 -11.44 1.49 -15.49
N ILE A 33 -11.37 2.81 -15.27
CA ILE A 33 -10.14 3.50 -14.88
C ILE A 33 -10.05 3.56 -13.36
N VAL A 34 -9.03 2.88 -12.83
CA VAL A 34 -8.69 2.88 -11.41
C VAL A 34 -7.37 3.62 -11.21
N ARG A 35 -7.35 4.55 -10.27
CA ARG A 35 -6.14 5.31 -9.89
C ARG A 35 -5.75 4.98 -8.45
N LEU A 36 -4.46 4.74 -8.25
CA LEU A 36 -3.86 4.60 -6.93
C LEU A 36 -3.49 6.00 -6.39
N PHE A 37 -3.90 6.31 -5.17
CA PHE A 37 -3.70 7.59 -4.50
C PHE A 37 -3.34 7.39 -3.03
N GLY A 38 -2.79 8.42 -2.37
CA GLY A 38 -2.55 8.38 -0.91
C GLY A 38 -1.14 7.95 -0.54
N PHE A 39 -0.14 8.56 -1.20
CA PHE A 39 1.28 8.29 -1.03
C PHE A 39 1.90 8.92 0.25
N GLN A 40 1.10 9.39 1.21
CA GLN A 40 1.64 9.98 2.45
C GLN A 40 2.46 9.00 3.32
N PHE A 41 2.31 7.69 3.09
CA PHE A 41 3.08 6.63 3.78
C PHE A 41 4.09 5.96 2.84
N CYS A 42 4.29 6.53 1.65
CA CYS A 42 5.21 6.01 0.67
C CYS A 42 6.65 6.11 1.16
N SER A 43 7.46 5.10 0.90
CA SER A 43 8.87 5.11 1.23
C SER A 43 9.73 4.32 0.26
N GLU A 44 11.02 4.62 0.22
CA GLU A 44 12.00 3.86 -0.54
C GLU A 44 12.19 2.45 0.03
N HIS A 45 12.39 1.49 -0.86
CA HIS A 45 12.74 0.13 -0.52
C HIS A 45 13.82 -0.43 -1.45
N PRO A 46 14.98 -0.87 -0.92
CA PRO A 46 15.38 -0.78 0.49
C PRO A 46 15.51 0.68 0.96
N PRO A 47 15.33 0.96 2.27
CA PRO A 47 15.53 2.31 2.80
C PRO A 47 16.95 2.82 2.53
N ALA A 48 17.10 4.11 2.28
CA ALA A 48 18.41 4.74 2.18
C ALA A 48 19.20 4.54 3.49
N SER A 49 20.53 4.47 3.39
CA SER A 49 21.40 4.19 4.55
C SER A 49 21.34 5.24 5.66
N ASN A 50 20.93 6.47 5.32
CA ASN A 50 20.75 7.60 6.22
C ASN A 50 19.29 7.87 6.60
N ASP A 51 18.37 6.99 6.21
CA ASP A 51 16.95 7.14 6.47
C ASP A 51 16.66 6.99 7.97
N ARG A 52 16.05 8.04 8.54
CA ARG A 52 15.67 8.10 9.97
C ARG A 52 14.16 8.25 10.14
N ASP A 53 13.39 8.11 9.07
CA ASP A 53 11.97 8.41 9.09
C ASP A 53 11.22 7.36 9.90
N GLN A 54 10.40 7.84 10.84
CA GLN A 54 9.42 7.04 11.53
C GLN A 54 8.07 7.25 10.87
N ILE A 55 7.63 6.26 10.09
CA ILE A 55 6.35 6.32 9.39
C ILE A 55 5.28 5.74 10.31
N GLY A 56 4.35 6.59 10.75
CA GLY A 56 3.20 6.19 11.57
C GLY A 56 2.06 5.67 10.70
N TYR A 57 2.00 4.36 10.47
CA TYR A 57 0.94 3.75 9.66
C TYR A 57 -0.40 3.70 10.41
N PRO A 58 -1.54 3.83 9.70
CA PRO A 58 -2.85 3.63 10.31
C PRO A 58 -3.00 2.14 10.68
N LEU A 59 -2.96 1.79 11.95
CA LEU A 59 -3.03 0.40 12.40
C LEU A 59 -4.48 -0.09 12.45
N ASP A 60 -4.96 -0.68 11.37
CA ASP A 60 -6.31 -1.24 11.28
C ASP A 60 -6.35 -2.57 10.51
N LYS A 61 -7.57 -3.03 10.20
CA LYS A 61 -7.85 -4.30 9.52
C LYS A 61 -7.28 -4.41 8.11
N PHE A 62 -6.94 -3.29 7.46
CA PHE A 62 -6.33 -3.29 6.13
C PHE A 62 -4.80 -3.24 6.19
N THR A 63 -4.23 -3.01 7.37
CA THR A 63 -2.79 -2.85 7.53
C THR A 63 -2.10 -4.20 7.68
N ALA A 64 -1.07 -4.41 6.87
CA ALA A 64 -0.30 -5.65 6.86
C ALA A 64 0.32 -5.95 8.23
N ARG A 65 0.36 -7.24 8.59
CA ARG A 65 0.68 -7.70 9.95
C ARG A 65 2.07 -7.31 10.42
N GLY A 66 3.03 -7.21 9.50
CA GLY A 66 4.38 -6.75 9.81
C GLY A 66 4.40 -5.33 10.37
N LEU A 67 3.54 -4.43 9.85
CA LEU A 67 3.53 -3.02 10.29
C LEU A 67 2.94 -2.87 11.69
N HIS A 68 2.00 -3.74 12.07
CA HIS A 68 1.52 -3.82 13.47
C HIS A 68 2.64 -4.20 14.46
N LYS A 69 3.71 -4.84 13.96
CA LYS A 69 4.89 -5.23 14.74
C LYS A 69 6.03 -4.21 14.65
N GLY A 70 5.80 -3.06 14.03
CA GLY A 70 6.81 -2.04 13.82
C GLY A 70 7.75 -2.31 12.64
N GLU A 71 7.45 -3.27 11.77
CA GLU A 71 8.20 -3.41 10.52
C GLU A 71 7.96 -2.18 9.63
N ARG A 72 9.00 -1.77 8.91
CA ARG A 72 8.84 -0.79 7.84
C ARG A 72 8.14 -1.42 6.64
N ALA A 73 7.34 -0.62 5.93
CA ALA A 73 6.68 -1.06 4.72
C ALA A 73 7.71 -1.60 3.71
N ALA A 74 7.32 -2.68 3.04
CA ALA A 74 8.10 -3.41 2.05
C ALA A 74 7.12 -3.90 0.96
N PRO A 75 7.58 -4.30 -0.24
CA PRO A 75 6.70 -4.76 -1.31
C PRO A 75 5.71 -5.84 -0.87
N LYS A 76 6.16 -6.80 -0.05
CA LYS A 76 5.30 -7.86 0.54
C LYS A 76 4.11 -7.31 1.32
N HIS A 77 4.26 -6.15 1.95
CA HIS A 77 3.22 -5.52 2.75
C HIS A 77 2.15 -4.89 1.86
N ASP A 78 2.52 -4.20 0.78
CA ASP A 78 1.53 -3.69 -0.19
C ASP A 78 0.70 -4.83 -0.79
N PHE A 79 1.32 -5.99 -1.07
CA PHE A 79 0.60 -7.17 -1.53
C PHE A 79 -0.33 -7.76 -0.46
N GLU A 80 0.11 -7.86 0.79
CA GLU A 80 -0.76 -8.34 1.89
C GLU A 80 -1.99 -7.42 2.05
N MET A 81 -1.80 -6.11 2.04
CA MET A 81 -2.89 -5.14 2.09
C MET A 81 -3.82 -5.23 0.87
N TYR A 82 -3.27 -5.46 -0.33
CA TYR A 82 -4.06 -5.72 -1.54
C TYR A 82 -4.93 -6.98 -1.40
N LEU A 83 -4.41 -8.06 -0.81
CA LEU A 83 -5.18 -9.28 -0.56
C LEU A 83 -6.33 -9.03 0.43
N TYR A 84 -6.13 -8.18 1.43
CA TYR A 84 -7.18 -7.79 2.36
C TYR A 84 -8.29 -6.99 1.66
N LEU A 85 -7.91 -6.10 0.75
CA LEU A 85 -8.86 -5.33 -0.07
C LEU A 85 -9.73 -6.24 -0.93
N VAL A 86 -9.15 -7.24 -1.61
CA VAL A 86 -9.89 -8.13 -2.52
C VAL A 86 -10.63 -9.27 -1.81
N GLY A 87 -10.63 -9.29 -0.47
CA GLY A 87 -11.41 -10.23 0.33
C GLY A 87 -10.82 -11.64 0.44
N PHE A 88 -9.54 -11.83 0.12
CA PHE A 88 -8.89 -13.14 0.15
C PHE A 88 -8.38 -13.57 1.54
N TYR A 89 -8.51 -12.73 2.57
CA TYR A 89 -8.25 -13.12 3.96
C TYR A 89 -9.51 -12.93 4.82
N PRO A 90 -10.08 -14.01 5.39
CA PRO A 90 -11.18 -13.90 6.33
C PRO A 90 -10.68 -13.25 7.62
N TYR A 91 -11.48 -12.31 8.12
CA TYR A 91 -11.32 -11.66 9.42
C TYR A 91 -11.15 -12.72 10.53
N TYR A 92 -10.06 -12.61 11.30
CA TYR A 92 -9.90 -13.28 12.61
C TYR A 92 -10.03 -12.24 13.71
#